data_AF-A0A8J6G1C9-F1
#
_entry.id   AF-A0A8J6G1C9-F1
#
_cell.length_a   1.000
_cell.length_b   1.000
_cell.length_c   1.000
_cell.angle_alpha   90.00
_cell.angle_beta   90.00
_cell.angle_gamma   90.00
#
_symmetry.space_group_name_H-M   'P 1'
#
loop_
_entity.id
_entity.type
_entity.pdbx_description
1 polymer ?
#
loop_
_entity_poly.entity_id
_entity_poly.type
_entity_poly.pdbx_seq_one_letter_code
_entity_poly.pdbx_strand_id
1 'polypeptide(L)'
;MSEVTKELLELVWGTKSSPGLSDTIFCRWTQGFVFSESEGSALEQFEGGPCAVIAPVQGIENIKNSIEDANEPLIDPVYGHGSQSLINLLLTGHAVSNVWDGDRECSGMQLLGIHEQAAVGFLTLMEALRYCKVGSYLKSPKFPIWIVGSETHLTVFFAKDMALVAPEAPSEQARRVFQTYDPEDNGFIADSLLEDVMKALDLVSDPEYINLIKNKLDPEGLGIILLGPFLQEFFPDQVMYVEGTAVVMGFEDPMLQTDDTPIKRCLQTKWPCIELLWTTERSPSLN
;
A
#
# COMPACT_ATOMS: atom_id res chain seq x y z
N MET A 1 -35.37 -14.07 -10.99
CA MET A 1 -33.98 -13.59 -10.82
C MET A 1 -33.11 -14.42 -11.75
N SER A 2 -32.21 -13.83 -12.53
CA SER A 2 -31.30 -14.62 -13.36
C SER A 2 -30.27 -15.35 -12.49
N GLU A 3 -29.71 -16.47 -12.96
CA GLU A 3 -28.68 -17.22 -12.21
C GLU A 3 -27.49 -16.31 -11.85
N VAL A 4 -27.07 -15.46 -12.80
CA VAL A 4 -26.03 -14.44 -12.62
C VAL A 4 -26.35 -13.47 -11.47
N THR A 5 -27.61 -13.04 -11.35
CA THR A 5 -28.04 -12.15 -10.26
C THR A 5 -27.94 -12.85 -8.91
N LYS A 6 -28.27 -14.14 -8.86
CA LYS A 6 -28.21 -14.93 -7.62
C LYS A 6 -26.77 -15.13 -7.17
N GLU A 7 -25.88 -15.50 -8.10
CA GLU A 7 -24.45 -15.66 -7.81
C GLU A 7 -23.80 -14.36 -7.36
N LEU A 8 -24.15 -13.21 -7.97
CA LEU A 8 -23.63 -11.92 -7.55
C LEU A 8 -24.07 -11.58 -6.11
N LEU A 9 -25.34 -11.86 -5.79
CA LEU A 9 -25.85 -11.62 -4.44
C LEU A 9 -25.16 -12.51 -3.40
N GLU A 10 -24.89 -13.78 -3.75
CA GLU A 10 -24.15 -14.68 -2.86
C GLU A 10 -22.69 -14.26 -2.68
N LEU A 11 -22.05 -13.71 -3.71
CA LEU A 11 -20.69 -13.18 -3.62
C LEU A 11 -20.58 -11.91 -2.76
N VAL A 12 -21.54 -10.98 -2.92
CA VAL A 12 -21.53 -9.70 -2.21
C VAL A 12 -21.96 -9.87 -0.75
N TRP A 13 -23.02 -10.65 -0.51
CA TRP A 13 -23.71 -10.71 0.78
C TRP A 13 -23.55 -12.06 1.52
N GLY A 14 -22.94 -13.06 0.89
CA GLY A 14 -22.82 -14.41 1.42
C GLY A 14 -24.04 -15.30 1.15
N THR A 15 -23.90 -16.60 1.43
CA THR A 15 -25.01 -17.56 1.31
C THR A 15 -25.89 -17.58 2.56
N LYS A 16 -27.17 -17.94 2.43
CA LYS A 16 -28.13 -18.07 3.54
C LYS A 16 -27.80 -19.21 4.54
N SER A 17 -26.73 -19.97 4.30
CA SER A 17 -26.39 -21.22 4.99
C SER A 17 -25.32 -21.06 6.07
N SER A 18 -24.52 -20.00 6.01
CA SER A 18 -23.62 -19.53 7.08
C SER A 18 -24.35 -18.39 7.82
N PRO A 19 -23.83 -17.69 8.86
CA PRO A 19 -24.63 -16.65 9.50
C PRO A 19 -24.89 -15.56 8.45
N GLY A 20 -26.05 -15.61 7.80
CA GLY A 20 -26.39 -14.73 6.70
C GLY A 20 -26.43 -13.30 7.22
N LEU A 21 -26.06 -12.36 6.36
CA LEU A 21 -26.15 -10.93 6.66
C LEU A 21 -27.52 -10.60 7.25
N SER A 22 -27.54 -9.89 8.38
CA SER A 22 -28.80 -9.50 9.00
C SER A 22 -29.58 -8.54 8.10
N ASP A 23 -30.92 -8.62 8.13
CA ASP A 23 -31.80 -7.72 7.37
C ASP A 23 -31.52 -6.24 7.70
N THR A 24 -31.07 -5.95 8.93
CA THR A 24 -30.68 -4.60 9.33
C THR A 24 -29.44 -4.13 8.58
N ILE A 25 -28.40 -4.96 8.45
CA ILE A 25 -27.20 -4.61 7.67
C ILE A 25 -27.56 -4.48 6.18
N PHE A 26 -28.37 -5.38 5.64
CA PHE A 26 -28.85 -5.28 4.26
C PHE A 26 -29.58 -3.96 3.99
N CYS A 27 -30.51 -3.55 4.87
CA CYS A 27 -31.23 -2.29 4.76
C CYS A 27 -30.30 -1.07 4.82
N ARG A 28 -29.26 -1.11 5.69
CA ARG A 28 -28.26 -0.04 5.78
C ARG A 28 -27.50 0.14 4.47
N TRP A 29 -27.12 -0.94 3.81
CA TRP A 29 -26.36 -0.88 2.55
C TRP A 29 -27.22 -0.64 1.29
N THR A 30 -28.52 -0.95 1.35
CA THR A 30 -29.44 -0.78 0.21
C THR A 30 -30.23 0.54 0.24
N GLN A 31 -30.05 1.34 1.28
CA GLN A 31 -30.65 2.69 1.32
C GLN A 31 -30.04 3.56 0.21
N GLY A 32 -30.88 4.37 -0.43
CA GLY A 32 -30.44 5.37 -1.40
C GLY A 32 -29.80 6.59 -0.74
N PHE A 33 -29.30 7.50 -1.57
CA PHE A 33 -28.85 8.83 -1.13
C PHE A 33 -29.98 9.83 -1.21
N VAL A 34 -30.01 10.79 -0.28
CA VAL A 34 -30.87 11.97 -0.35
C VAL A 34 -30.02 13.24 -0.38
N PHE A 35 -30.52 14.34 -0.91
CA PHE A 35 -29.81 15.62 -0.79
C PHE A 35 -29.88 16.11 0.65
N SER A 36 -28.76 16.59 1.17
CA SER A 36 -28.70 17.22 2.49
C SER A 36 -29.58 18.47 2.52
N GLU A 37 -30.39 18.59 3.56
CA GLU A 37 -31.13 19.83 3.83
C GLU A 37 -30.22 20.95 4.35
N SER A 38 -29.06 20.59 4.91
CA SER A 38 -28.13 21.53 5.56
C SER A 38 -27.00 22.00 4.63
N GLU A 39 -26.57 21.16 3.69
CA GLU A 39 -25.52 21.46 2.71
C GLU A 39 -26.00 21.11 1.31
N GLY A 40 -26.47 22.09 0.53
CA GLY A 40 -27.17 21.85 -0.75
C GLY A 40 -26.34 21.16 -1.85
N SER A 41 -25.05 20.95 -1.65
CA SER A 41 -24.16 20.19 -2.52
C SER A 41 -23.86 18.76 -2.04
N ALA A 42 -24.28 18.41 -0.83
CA ALA A 42 -24.00 17.13 -0.19
C ALA A 42 -25.14 16.13 -0.41
N LEU A 43 -24.75 14.86 -0.55
CA LEU A 43 -25.64 13.72 -0.44
C LEU A 43 -25.51 13.15 0.97
N GLU A 44 -26.65 12.97 1.63
CA GLU A 44 -26.77 12.37 2.94
C GLU A 44 -27.23 10.92 2.85
N GLN A 45 -26.78 10.19 3.85
CA GLN A 45 -27.22 8.85 4.14
C GLN A 45 -27.49 8.76 5.65
N PHE A 46 -28.63 8.18 6.04
CA PHE A 46 -29.13 8.25 7.42
C PHE A 46 -28.58 7.17 8.34
N GLU A 47 -28.27 6.02 7.78
CA GLU A 47 -27.55 4.95 8.47
C GLU A 47 -26.15 4.83 7.86
N GLY A 48 -25.16 4.40 8.63
CA GLY A 48 -23.83 4.14 8.07
C GLY A 48 -23.88 3.01 7.04
N GLY A 49 -23.64 3.34 5.77
CA GLY A 49 -23.13 2.45 4.72
C GLY A 49 -23.60 2.77 3.30
N PRO A 50 -22.72 3.29 2.41
CA PRO A 50 -22.90 3.06 0.96
C PRO A 50 -21.57 2.89 0.21
N CYS A 51 -21.43 1.80 -0.55
CA CYS A 51 -20.50 1.76 -1.70
C CYS A 51 -21.10 1.07 -2.94
N ALA A 52 -22.36 0.62 -2.86
CA ALA A 52 -22.97 -0.38 -3.75
C ALA A 52 -23.25 0.08 -5.19
N VAL A 53 -22.95 1.33 -5.55
CA VAL A 53 -23.11 1.83 -6.93
C VAL A 53 -21.93 1.44 -7.84
N ILE A 54 -20.77 1.04 -7.27
CA ILE A 54 -19.53 0.80 -8.04
C ILE A 54 -19.29 -0.70 -8.35
N ALA A 55 -19.81 -1.63 -7.54
CA ALA A 55 -19.78 -3.08 -7.83
C ALA A 55 -20.41 -3.52 -9.18
N PRO A 56 -21.41 -2.83 -9.77
CA PRO A 56 -21.97 -3.18 -11.09
C PRO A 56 -21.05 -2.96 -12.29
N VAL A 57 -19.87 -2.34 -12.12
CA VAL A 57 -19.00 -1.94 -13.25
C VAL A 57 -18.08 -3.08 -13.72
N GLN A 58 -17.84 -4.09 -12.89
CA GLN A 58 -17.12 -5.30 -13.29
C GLN A 58 -18.05 -6.48 -13.53
N GLY A 59 -17.83 -7.23 -14.61
CA GLY A 59 -18.49 -8.50 -14.83
C GLY A 59 -18.17 -9.49 -13.72
N ILE A 60 -19.16 -10.27 -13.27
CA ILE A 60 -19.04 -11.23 -12.16
C ILE A 60 -17.85 -12.20 -12.30
N GLU A 61 -17.53 -12.59 -13.53
CA GLU A 61 -16.40 -13.49 -13.81
C GLU A 61 -15.05 -12.85 -13.45
N ASN A 62 -14.88 -11.55 -13.72
CA ASN A 62 -13.65 -10.84 -13.39
C ASN A 62 -13.49 -10.71 -11.87
N ILE A 63 -14.58 -10.44 -11.16
CA ILE A 63 -14.57 -10.37 -9.70
C ILE A 63 -14.16 -11.73 -9.12
N LYS A 64 -14.80 -12.83 -9.56
CA LYS A 64 -14.48 -14.20 -9.11
C LYS A 64 -13.03 -14.59 -9.39
N ASN A 65 -12.48 -14.16 -10.53
CA ASN A 65 -11.08 -14.46 -10.89
C ASN A 65 -10.07 -13.63 -10.06
N SER A 66 -10.49 -12.53 -9.43
CA SER A 66 -9.61 -11.64 -8.67
C SER A 66 -9.64 -11.86 -7.15
N ILE A 67 -10.68 -12.51 -6.63
CA ILE A 67 -10.81 -12.80 -5.20
C ILE A 67 -10.08 -14.10 -4.87
N GLU A 68 -9.27 -14.09 -3.82
CA GLU A 68 -8.48 -15.26 -3.38
C GLU A 68 -9.35 -16.36 -2.75
N ASP A 69 -10.38 -15.99 -1.96
CA ASP A 69 -11.37 -16.94 -1.42
C ASP A 69 -12.80 -16.52 -1.80
N ALA A 70 -13.39 -17.23 -2.76
CA ALA A 70 -14.76 -17.01 -3.22
C ALA A 70 -15.84 -17.35 -2.17
N ASN A 71 -15.46 -17.96 -1.04
CA ASN A 71 -16.38 -18.26 0.06
C ASN A 71 -16.49 -17.11 1.07
N GLU A 72 -15.56 -16.15 1.06
CA GLU A 72 -15.62 -14.96 1.90
C GLU A 72 -16.46 -13.85 1.22
N PRO A 73 -17.53 -13.37 1.87
CA PRO A 73 -18.33 -12.28 1.31
C PRO A 73 -17.56 -10.96 1.32
N LEU A 74 -17.82 -10.11 0.32
CA LEU A 74 -17.22 -8.77 0.24
C LEU A 74 -17.66 -7.83 1.38
N ILE A 75 -18.77 -8.15 2.04
CA ILE A 75 -19.28 -7.44 3.21
C ILE A 75 -19.31 -8.41 4.38
N ASP A 76 -18.67 -8.04 5.47
CA ASP A 76 -18.62 -8.84 6.68
C ASP A 76 -20.05 -9.11 7.19
N PRO A 77 -20.45 -10.38 7.38
CA PRO A 77 -21.83 -10.73 7.69
C PRO A 77 -22.26 -10.36 9.11
N VAL A 78 -21.30 -10.14 10.02
CA VAL A 78 -21.54 -9.92 11.45
C VAL A 78 -21.62 -8.43 11.77
N TYR A 79 -20.67 -7.66 11.26
CA TYR A 79 -20.46 -6.25 11.56
C TYR A 79 -20.82 -5.33 10.39
N GLY A 80 -20.93 -5.87 9.17
CA GLY A 80 -21.37 -5.12 7.99
C GLY A 80 -20.34 -4.16 7.41
N HIS A 81 -19.05 -4.35 7.71
CA HIS A 81 -17.97 -3.55 7.12
C HIS A 81 -17.54 -4.14 5.77
N GLY A 82 -17.09 -3.29 4.85
CA GLY A 82 -16.54 -3.73 3.57
C GLY A 82 -15.16 -4.35 3.76
N SER A 83 -14.89 -5.47 3.06
CA SER A 83 -13.58 -6.10 3.05
C SER A 83 -12.55 -5.27 2.29
N GLN A 84 -11.26 -5.58 2.45
CA GLN A 84 -10.20 -4.94 1.65
C GLN A 84 -10.39 -5.24 0.16
N SER A 85 -10.87 -6.43 -0.21
CA SER A 85 -11.23 -6.78 -1.59
C SER A 85 -12.32 -5.87 -2.14
N LEU A 86 -13.32 -5.52 -1.33
CA LEU A 86 -14.33 -4.54 -1.73
C LEU A 86 -13.70 -3.16 -1.91
N ILE A 87 -12.85 -2.71 -0.99
CA ILE A 87 -12.19 -1.39 -1.10
C ILE A 87 -11.35 -1.32 -2.38
N ASN A 88 -10.53 -2.33 -2.65
CA ASN A 88 -9.69 -2.39 -3.85
C ASN A 88 -10.52 -2.43 -5.13
N LEU A 89 -11.62 -3.20 -5.14
CA LEU A 89 -12.58 -3.21 -6.25
C LEU A 89 -13.09 -1.79 -6.56
N LEU A 90 -13.36 -0.98 -5.54
CA LEU A 90 -13.83 0.39 -5.71
C LEU A 90 -12.73 1.34 -6.22
N LEU A 91 -11.48 1.13 -5.80
CA LEU A 91 -10.35 2.02 -6.08
C LEU A 91 -9.69 1.74 -7.43
N THR A 92 -9.53 0.47 -7.77
CA THR A 92 -8.72 0.00 -8.91
C THR A 92 -9.54 -0.80 -9.91
N GLY A 93 -10.81 -1.02 -9.59
CA GLY A 93 -11.62 -2.00 -10.30
C GLY A 93 -11.25 -3.44 -9.97
N HIS A 94 -10.22 -3.79 -9.20
CA HIS A 94 -9.86 -5.21 -9.00
C HIS A 94 -10.10 -5.65 -7.56
N ALA A 95 -10.81 -6.77 -7.35
CA ALA A 95 -11.23 -7.25 -6.02
C ALA A 95 -10.15 -8.09 -5.31
N VAL A 96 -8.89 -7.69 -5.41
CA VAL A 96 -7.76 -8.33 -4.72
C VAL A 96 -7.77 -7.95 -3.23
N SER A 97 -7.36 -8.85 -2.35
CA SER A 97 -7.32 -8.65 -0.90
C SER A 97 -6.14 -7.77 -0.44
N ASN A 98 -5.08 -7.69 -1.25
CA ASN A 98 -3.80 -7.12 -0.84
C ASN A 98 -3.61 -5.68 -1.31
N VAL A 99 -2.78 -4.93 -0.59
CA VAL A 99 -2.57 -3.48 -0.79
C VAL A 99 -1.18 -3.13 -1.33
N TRP A 100 -0.36 -4.12 -1.68
CA TRP A 100 0.96 -3.93 -2.28
C TRP A 100 0.90 -3.98 -3.81
N ASP A 101 1.97 -3.51 -4.46
CA ASP A 101 2.09 -3.54 -5.91
C ASP A 101 2.52 -4.92 -6.40
N GLY A 102 1.88 -5.39 -7.48
CA GLY A 102 2.20 -6.64 -8.16
C GLY A 102 1.87 -7.90 -7.37
N ASP A 103 1.90 -9.03 -8.07
CA ASP A 103 1.69 -10.33 -7.43
C ASP A 103 2.94 -10.76 -6.66
N ARG A 104 2.73 -11.52 -5.60
CA ARG A 104 3.80 -12.15 -4.81
C ARG A 104 3.60 -13.65 -4.76
N GLU A 105 4.69 -14.41 -4.72
CA GLU A 105 4.66 -15.84 -4.45
C GLU A 105 5.19 -16.10 -3.04
N CYS A 106 4.39 -16.75 -2.20
CA CYS A 106 4.78 -17.13 -0.85
C CYS A 106 4.52 -18.63 -0.65
N SER A 107 5.59 -19.40 -0.46
CA SER A 107 5.50 -20.85 -0.20
C SER A 107 4.66 -21.63 -1.25
N GLY A 108 4.74 -21.22 -2.53
CA GLY A 108 3.97 -21.81 -3.63
C GLY A 108 2.51 -21.33 -3.74
N MET A 109 2.10 -20.38 -2.90
CA MET A 109 0.82 -19.67 -3.03
C MET A 109 1.04 -18.33 -3.75
N GLN A 110 0.28 -18.09 -4.82
CA GLN A 110 0.24 -16.80 -5.50
C GLN A 110 -0.72 -15.87 -4.77
N LEU A 111 -0.22 -14.73 -4.33
CA LEU A 111 -0.97 -13.66 -3.66
C LEU A 111 -1.10 -12.49 -4.63
N LEU A 112 -2.33 -12.11 -4.96
CA LEU A 112 -2.60 -11.10 -5.98
C LEU A 112 -2.48 -9.70 -5.39
N GLY A 113 -1.75 -8.81 -6.06
CA GLY A 113 -1.60 -7.42 -5.64
C GLY A 113 -2.30 -6.43 -6.56
N ILE A 114 -1.92 -5.16 -6.43
CA ILE A 114 -2.40 -4.06 -7.27
C ILE A 114 -1.51 -3.93 -8.50
N HIS A 115 -2.09 -3.88 -9.69
CA HIS A 115 -1.32 -3.88 -10.96
C HIS A 115 -1.19 -2.51 -11.61
N GLU A 116 -1.95 -1.50 -11.17
CA GLU A 116 -1.92 -0.17 -11.76
C GLU A 116 -2.11 0.96 -10.74
N GLN A 117 -1.52 2.12 -11.05
CA GLN A 117 -1.67 3.34 -10.27
C GLN A 117 -3.14 3.80 -10.25
N ALA A 118 -3.71 3.83 -9.05
CA ALA A 118 -5.11 4.17 -8.83
C ALA A 118 -5.36 5.67 -9.04
N ALA A 119 -6.61 6.04 -9.38
CA ALA A 119 -7.01 7.44 -9.45
C ALA A 119 -7.14 8.07 -8.05
N VAL A 120 -7.64 7.28 -7.10
CA VAL A 120 -7.77 7.61 -5.68
C VAL A 120 -6.90 6.61 -4.91
N GLY A 121 -6.13 7.11 -3.96
CA GLY A 121 -5.18 6.30 -3.21
C GLY A 121 -5.82 5.61 -2.01
N PHE A 122 -5.04 4.74 -1.40
CA PHE A 122 -5.38 4.11 -0.13
C PHE A 122 -4.19 4.20 0.82
N LEU A 123 -4.47 4.53 2.08
CA LEU A 123 -3.52 4.49 3.18
C LEU A 123 -4.19 3.77 4.33
N THR A 124 -3.42 3.12 5.20
CA THR A 124 -3.99 2.43 6.36
C THR A 124 -3.13 2.58 7.60
N LEU A 125 -3.78 2.71 8.76
CA LEU A 125 -3.13 2.67 10.07
C LEU A 125 -2.34 1.36 10.25
N MET A 126 -2.79 0.26 9.64
CA MET A 126 -2.10 -1.03 9.71
C MET A 126 -0.67 -0.95 9.17
N GLU A 127 -0.40 -0.09 8.19
CA GLU A 127 0.95 0.13 7.69
C GLU A 127 1.82 0.89 8.70
N ALA A 128 1.26 1.93 9.33
CA ALA A 128 1.97 2.66 10.39
C ALA A 128 2.28 1.76 11.59
N LEU A 129 1.42 0.76 11.85
CA LEU A 129 1.60 -0.28 12.86
C LEU A 129 2.45 -1.47 12.38
N ARG A 130 2.97 -1.43 11.14
CA ARG A 130 3.84 -2.45 10.53
C ARG A 130 3.19 -3.83 10.32
N TYR A 131 1.87 -3.90 10.24
CA TYR A 131 1.14 -5.13 9.88
C TYR A 131 1.12 -5.39 8.38
N CYS A 132 1.20 -4.35 7.56
CA CYS A 132 1.28 -4.48 6.11
C CYS A 132 2.12 -3.35 5.50
N LYS A 133 2.41 -3.46 4.20
CA LYS A 133 3.06 -2.42 3.41
C LYS A 133 2.15 -2.07 2.24
N VAL A 134 1.71 -0.82 2.17
CA VAL A 134 0.92 -0.32 1.04
C VAL A 134 1.88 0.00 -0.11
N GLY A 135 1.51 -0.42 -1.31
CA GLY A 135 2.25 -0.22 -2.54
C GLY A 135 2.19 1.22 -3.05
N SER A 136 3.13 1.57 -3.93
CA SER A 136 3.23 2.87 -4.58
C SER A 136 1.99 3.20 -5.41
N TYR A 137 1.33 2.21 -6.01
CA TYR A 137 0.14 2.40 -6.84
C TYR A 137 -1.08 2.91 -6.06
N LEU A 138 -1.11 2.65 -4.74
CA LEU A 138 -2.13 3.16 -3.83
C LEU A 138 -1.63 4.35 -3.01
N LYS A 139 -0.34 4.42 -2.67
CA LYS A 139 0.24 5.55 -1.92
C LYS A 139 0.37 6.83 -2.74
N SER A 140 0.70 6.70 -4.02
CA SER A 140 0.87 7.82 -4.94
C SER A 140 -0.19 7.73 -6.05
N PRO A 141 -1.46 8.06 -5.75
CA PRO A 141 -2.54 8.03 -6.74
C PRO A 141 -2.40 9.13 -7.80
N LYS A 142 -3.19 9.06 -8.88
CA LYS A 142 -3.17 10.09 -9.95
C LYS A 142 -3.68 11.46 -9.49
N PHE A 143 -4.54 11.49 -8.48
CA PHE A 143 -5.05 12.71 -7.86
C PHE A 143 -4.75 12.68 -6.37
N PRO A 144 -4.43 13.81 -5.72
CA PRO A 144 -4.11 13.90 -4.30
C PRO A 144 -5.37 13.73 -3.42
N ILE A 145 -5.96 12.54 -3.52
CA ILE A 145 -7.15 12.07 -2.82
C ILE A 145 -6.83 10.64 -2.37
N TRP A 146 -6.98 10.38 -1.08
CA TRP A 146 -6.74 9.09 -0.46
C TRP A 146 -7.92 8.71 0.40
N ILE A 147 -8.26 7.42 0.39
CA ILE A 147 -9.03 6.80 1.45
C ILE A 147 -8.04 6.33 2.52
N VAL A 148 -8.26 6.75 3.76
CA VAL A 148 -7.46 6.35 4.91
C VAL A 148 -8.28 5.39 5.77
N GLY A 149 -7.82 4.15 5.87
CA GLY A 149 -8.39 3.12 6.73
C GLY A 149 -7.79 3.15 8.15
N SER A 150 -8.66 3.16 9.16
CA SER A 150 -8.30 2.98 10.55
C SER A 150 -9.25 1.98 11.18
N GLU A 151 -8.79 0.74 11.36
CA GLU A 151 -9.62 -0.39 11.76
C GLU A 151 -10.81 -0.57 10.80
N THR A 152 -12.04 -0.33 11.28
CA THR A 152 -13.28 -0.42 10.48
C THR A 152 -13.73 0.90 9.87
N HIS A 153 -13.04 2.01 10.17
CA HIS A 153 -13.42 3.35 9.71
C HIS A 153 -12.60 3.78 8.48
N LEU A 154 -13.29 4.34 7.49
CA LEU A 154 -12.68 4.95 6.30
C LEU A 154 -12.89 6.46 6.33
N THR A 155 -11.84 7.23 6.06
CA THR A 155 -11.89 8.69 5.96
C THR A 155 -11.25 9.15 4.66
N VAL A 156 -11.78 10.20 4.03
CA VAL A 156 -11.16 10.77 2.82
C VAL A 156 -10.19 11.88 3.21
N PHE A 157 -8.94 11.75 2.77
CA PHE A 157 -7.92 12.78 2.82
C PHE A 157 -7.73 13.33 1.42
N PHE A 158 -7.67 14.65 1.27
CA PHE A 158 -7.35 15.25 -0.02
C PHE A 158 -6.56 16.53 0.15
N ALA A 159 -5.80 16.86 -0.89
CA ALA A 159 -5.08 18.12 -1.01
C ALA A 159 -5.31 18.72 -2.39
N LYS A 160 -4.95 19.99 -2.55
CA LYS A 160 -4.95 20.66 -3.87
C LYS A 160 -3.59 20.61 -4.56
N ASP A 161 -2.55 20.24 -3.80
CA ASP A 161 -1.19 20.22 -4.29
C ASP A 161 -0.92 18.91 -5.03
N MET A 162 -0.74 19.00 -6.35
CA MET A 162 -0.41 17.87 -7.20
C MET A 162 1.03 17.39 -6.98
N ALA A 163 1.91 18.17 -6.35
CA ALA A 163 3.27 17.71 -6.05
C ALA A 163 3.30 16.58 -5.01
N LEU A 164 2.22 16.39 -4.25
CA LEU A 164 2.06 15.27 -3.31
C LEU A 164 1.82 13.93 -3.99
N VAL A 165 1.58 13.94 -5.30
CA VAL A 165 1.37 12.74 -6.10
C VAL A 165 2.28 12.77 -7.33
N ALA A 166 2.86 11.62 -7.65
CA ALA A 166 3.69 11.47 -8.83
C ALA A 166 3.48 10.09 -9.46
N PRO A 167 3.74 9.92 -10.77
CA PRO A 167 3.94 8.60 -11.36
C PRO A 167 4.97 7.79 -10.56
N GLU A 168 4.93 6.46 -10.66
CA GLU A 168 5.92 5.57 -10.04
C GLU A 168 7.33 6.07 -10.37
N ALA A 169 8.13 6.34 -9.34
CA ALA A 169 9.49 6.79 -9.51
C ALA A 169 10.34 5.62 -10.05
N PRO A 170 11.32 5.84 -10.94
CA PRO A 170 12.18 4.76 -11.43
C PRO A 170 12.83 3.90 -10.33
N SER A 171 13.14 4.46 -9.15
CA SER A 171 13.67 3.71 -8.00
C SER A 171 12.64 2.77 -7.37
N GLU A 172 11.35 3.12 -7.39
CA GLU A 172 10.28 2.26 -6.87
C GLU A 172 9.97 1.14 -7.87
N GLN A 173 10.02 1.43 -9.18
CA GLN A 173 10.01 0.37 -10.21
C GLN A 173 11.22 -0.57 -10.01
N ALA A 174 12.41 -0.03 -9.79
CA ALA A 174 13.62 -0.80 -9.52
C ALA A 174 13.51 -1.66 -8.26
N ARG A 175 12.95 -1.11 -7.19
CA ARG A 175 12.64 -1.84 -5.95
C ARG A 175 11.71 -3.00 -6.22
N ARG A 176 10.62 -2.77 -6.94
CA ARG A 176 9.62 -3.79 -7.26
C ARG A 176 10.21 -4.92 -8.08
N VAL A 177 10.98 -4.59 -9.13
CA VAL A 177 11.69 -5.62 -9.93
C VAL A 177 12.69 -6.36 -9.06
N PHE A 178 13.49 -5.67 -8.23
CA PHE A 178 14.42 -6.33 -7.33
C PHE A 178 13.70 -7.32 -6.38
N GLN A 179 12.56 -6.92 -5.82
CA GLN A 179 11.74 -7.76 -4.95
C GLN A 179 11.20 -9.02 -5.64
N THR A 180 11.01 -9.05 -6.98
CA THR A 180 10.63 -10.30 -7.66
C THR A 180 11.73 -11.35 -7.63
N TYR A 181 12.97 -10.97 -7.30
CA TYR A 181 14.12 -11.86 -7.13
C TYR A 181 14.50 -12.08 -5.65
N ASP A 182 13.79 -11.43 -4.72
CA ASP A 182 13.91 -11.57 -3.27
C ASP A 182 12.56 -12.06 -2.69
N PRO A 183 12.23 -13.35 -2.87
CA PRO A 183 10.91 -13.88 -2.48
C PRO A 183 10.67 -13.85 -0.97
N GLU A 184 11.73 -13.70 -0.18
CA GLU A 184 11.66 -13.62 1.28
C GLU A 184 11.56 -12.16 1.79
N ASP A 185 11.61 -11.15 0.90
CA ASP A 185 11.63 -9.72 1.22
C ASP A 185 12.71 -9.35 2.27
N ASN A 186 13.87 -10.01 2.19
CA ASN A 186 14.99 -9.82 3.11
C ASN A 186 15.80 -8.54 2.81
N GLY A 187 15.53 -7.88 1.68
CA GLY A 187 16.23 -6.69 1.21
C GLY A 187 17.52 -7.01 0.46
N PHE A 188 17.73 -8.25 0.01
CA PHE A 188 18.93 -8.67 -0.71
C PHE A 188 18.66 -9.82 -1.68
N ILE A 189 19.52 -9.94 -2.70
CA ILE A 189 19.53 -11.06 -3.66
C ILE A 189 20.92 -11.68 -3.75
N ALA A 190 21.00 -12.91 -4.26
CA ALA A 190 22.28 -13.50 -4.64
C ALA A 190 22.92 -12.71 -5.79
N ASP A 191 24.24 -12.56 -5.79
CA ASP A 191 24.98 -11.86 -6.85
C ASP A 191 24.77 -12.48 -8.24
N SER A 192 24.48 -13.77 -8.30
CA SER A 192 24.14 -14.51 -9.52
C SER A 192 22.90 -13.97 -10.23
N LEU A 193 21.96 -13.36 -9.48
CA LEU A 193 20.71 -12.81 -10.00
C LEU A 193 20.86 -11.37 -10.49
N LEU A 194 21.98 -10.69 -10.21
CA LEU A 194 22.17 -9.28 -10.55
C LEU A 194 21.99 -9.00 -12.05
N GLU A 195 22.49 -9.89 -12.91
CA GLU A 195 22.36 -9.74 -14.36
C GLU A 195 20.88 -9.76 -14.81
N ASP A 196 20.08 -10.67 -14.24
CA ASP A 196 18.67 -10.79 -14.55
C ASP A 196 17.88 -9.56 -14.06
N VAL A 197 18.17 -9.07 -12.86
CA VAL A 197 17.58 -7.82 -12.33
C VAL A 197 17.90 -6.63 -13.22
N MET A 198 19.15 -6.48 -13.64
CA MET A 198 19.58 -5.38 -14.49
C MET A 198 18.94 -5.46 -15.88
N LYS A 199 18.81 -6.66 -16.46
CA LYS A 199 18.06 -6.87 -17.72
C LYS A 199 16.59 -6.52 -17.58
N ALA A 200 15.94 -6.94 -16.49
CA ALA A 200 14.53 -6.64 -16.25
C ALA A 200 14.28 -5.13 -16.06
N LEU A 201 15.30 -4.37 -15.66
CA LEU A 201 15.28 -2.91 -15.53
C LEU A 201 15.77 -2.14 -16.76
N ASP A 202 16.08 -2.83 -17.86
CA ASP A 202 16.66 -2.23 -19.07
C ASP A 202 17.97 -1.45 -18.78
N LEU A 203 18.74 -1.93 -17.79
CA LEU A 203 20.07 -1.42 -17.46
C LEU A 203 21.14 -2.15 -18.27
N VAL A 204 22.31 -1.54 -18.42
CA VAL A 204 23.46 -2.14 -19.11
C VAL A 204 23.85 -3.46 -18.45
N SER A 205 23.77 -4.56 -19.18
CA SER A 205 23.97 -5.91 -18.62
C SER A 205 25.09 -6.71 -19.31
N ASP A 206 26.11 -6.04 -19.83
CA ASP A 206 27.27 -6.71 -20.44
C ASP A 206 28.12 -7.42 -19.37
N PRO A 207 28.68 -8.62 -19.64
CA PRO A 207 29.38 -9.42 -18.63
C PRO A 207 30.52 -8.69 -17.91
N GLU A 208 31.27 -7.83 -18.62
CA GLU A 208 32.36 -7.03 -18.04
C GLU A 208 31.81 -5.96 -17.08
N TYR A 209 30.69 -5.32 -17.45
CA TYR A 209 30.05 -4.30 -16.63
C TYR A 209 29.36 -4.91 -15.40
N ILE A 210 28.68 -6.05 -15.56
CA ILE A 210 28.10 -6.80 -14.43
C ILE A 210 29.17 -7.13 -13.40
N ASN A 211 30.34 -7.65 -13.83
CA ASN A 211 31.43 -7.95 -12.90
C ASN A 211 31.98 -6.70 -12.18
N LEU A 212 32.05 -5.55 -12.87
CA LEU A 212 32.42 -4.28 -12.25
C LEU A 212 31.41 -3.87 -11.16
N ILE A 213 30.11 -3.96 -11.47
CA ILE A 213 29.04 -3.60 -10.53
C ILE A 213 29.00 -4.58 -9.35
N LYS A 214 29.18 -5.89 -9.57
CA LYS A 214 29.29 -6.88 -8.48
C LYS A 214 30.35 -6.50 -7.47
N ASN A 215 31.57 -6.22 -7.94
CA ASN A 215 32.67 -5.81 -7.07
C ASN A 215 32.40 -4.48 -6.33
N LYS A 216 31.57 -3.62 -6.91
CA LYS A 216 31.21 -2.33 -6.32
C LYS A 216 30.10 -2.46 -5.26
N LEU A 217 29.10 -3.29 -5.52
CA LEU A 217 27.95 -3.49 -4.63
C LEU A 217 28.22 -4.52 -3.53
N ASP A 218 29.17 -5.44 -3.74
CA ASP A 218 29.63 -6.43 -2.77
C ASP A 218 31.17 -6.39 -2.66
N PRO A 219 31.74 -5.32 -2.08
CA PRO A 219 33.20 -5.17 -1.95
C PRO A 219 33.83 -6.20 -1.01
N GLU A 220 33.02 -6.83 -0.14
CA GLU A 220 33.46 -7.86 0.80
C GLU A 220 33.42 -9.26 0.20
N GLY A 221 32.78 -9.44 -0.96
CA GLY A 221 32.66 -10.73 -1.64
C GLY A 221 31.79 -11.74 -0.89
N LEU A 222 30.72 -11.25 -0.25
CA LEU A 222 29.76 -12.07 0.49
C LEU A 222 28.82 -12.87 -0.43
N GLY A 223 28.78 -12.55 -1.72
CA GLY A 223 27.89 -13.16 -2.71
C GLY A 223 26.46 -12.62 -2.68
N ILE A 224 26.24 -11.47 -2.04
CA ILE A 224 24.92 -10.84 -1.88
C ILE A 224 24.93 -9.40 -2.39
N ILE A 225 23.84 -9.01 -3.04
CA ILE A 225 23.59 -7.62 -3.43
C ILE A 225 22.46 -7.07 -2.57
N LEU A 226 22.73 -5.97 -1.88
CA LEU A 226 21.74 -5.29 -1.05
C LEU A 226 20.91 -4.31 -1.90
N LEU A 227 19.59 -4.27 -1.66
CA LEU A 227 18.66 -3.38 -2.35
C LEU A 227 19.01 -1.89 -2.20
N GLY A 228 19.38 -1.46 -0.99
CA GLY A 228 19.72 -0.06 -0.69
C GLY A 228 20.90 0.45 -1.54
N PRO A 229 22.09 -0.18 -1.46
CA PRO A 229 23.23 0.13 -2.31
C PRO A 229 22.93 0.04 -3.81
N PHE A 230 22.15 -0.96 -4.25
CA PHE A 230 21.72 -1.08 -5.64
C PHE A 230 20.94 0.15 -6.11
N LEU A 231 19.92 0.57 -5.35
CA LEU A 231 19.13 1.77 -5.68
C LEU A 231 19.99 3.04 -5.66
N GLN A 232 20.92 3.15 -4.71
CA GLN A 232 21.82 4.30 -4.63
C GLN A 232 22.76 4.40 -5.83
N GLU A 233 23.19 3.27 -6.38
CA GLU A 233 24.10 3.23 -7.54
C GLU A 233 23.40 3.63 -8.84
N PHE A 234 22.20 3.07 -9.10
CA PHE A 234 21.51 3.24 -10.37
C PHE A 234 20.47 4.37 -10.38
N PHE A 235 19.99 4.79 -9.21
CA PHE A 235 18.94 5.80 -9.06
C PHE A 235 19.28 6.83 -7.96
N PRO A 236 20.46 7.50 -8.03
CA PRO A 236 20.98 8.35 -6.95
C PRO A 236 20.19 9.64 -6.68
N ASP A 237 19.53 10.19 -7.69
CA ASP A 237 18.88 11.52 -7.63
C ASP A 237 17.41 11.46 -7.17
N GLN A 238 16.98 10.33 -6.59
CA GLN A 238 15.59 10.16 -6.15
C GLN A 238 15.45 10.31 -4.64
N VAL A 239 14.30 10.84 -4.23
CA VAL A 239 13.95 10.98 -2.81
C VAL A 239 13.84 9.58 -2.21
N MET A 240 14.72 9.28 -1.27
CA MET A 240 14.74 8.01 -0.56
C MET A 240 14.13 8.19 0.83
N TYR A 241 13.22 7.30 1.19
CA TYR A 241 12.69 7.23 2.55
C TYR A 241 13.73 6.59 3.46
N VAL A 242 14.03 7.24 4.56
CA VAL A 242 14.83 6.67 5.65
C VAL A 242 13.92 6.48 6.85
N GLU A 243 13.89 5.27 7.37
CA GLU A 243 13.14 4.98 8.58
C GLU A 243 13.97 5.34 9.81
N GLY A 244 13.29 5.79 10.87
CA GLY A 244 13.93 6.07 12.13
C GLY A 244 12.99 5.88 13.30
N THR A 245 13.58 5.60 14.46
CA THR A 245 12.86 5.49 15.73
C THR A 245 12.91 6.84 16.43
N ALA A 246 11.75 7.36 16.79
CA ALA A 246 11.63 8.56 17.61
C ALA A 246 11.31 8.16 19.05
N VAL A 247 12.11 8.65 20.00
CA VAL A 247 11.91 8.43 21.43
C VAL A 247 11.74 9.79 22.10
N VAL A 248 10.61 10.00 22.79
CA VAL A 248 10.42 11.19 23.63
C VAL A 248 10.90 10.82 25.03
N MET A 249 12.05 11.36 25.41
CA MET A 249 12.60 11.15 26.74
C MET A 249 11.75 11.94 27.76
N GLY A 250 11.56 11.38 28.95
CA GLY A 250 10.97 12.11 30.08
C GLY A 250 11.82 13.31 30.49
N PHE A 251 11.30 14.16 31.39
CA PHE A 251 11.95 15.41 31.85
C PHE A 251 13.30 15.25 32.59
N GLU A 252 13.97 14.10 32.49
CA GLU A 252 15.28 13.84 33.09
C GLU A 252 16.39 13.89 32.03
N ASP A 253 17.54 14.42 32.44
CA ASP A 253 18.66 14.95 31.64
C ASP A 253 19.07 14.16 30.37
N PRO A 254 19.57 14.87 29.32
CA PRO A 254 19.87 14.30 28.01
C PRO A 254 21.21 13.55 28.02
N MET A 255 21.19 12.26 28.36
CA MET A 255 22.35 11.39 28.18
C MET A 255 22.30 10.59 26.87
N LEU A 256 22.22 11.30 25.74
CA LEU A 256 22.81 10.98 24.43
C LEU A 256 22.20 11.95 23.41
N GLN A 257 22.93 12.98 22.99
CA GLN A 257 22.57 13.68 21.75
C GLN A 257 23.01 12.80 20.59
N THR A 258 22.06 12.14 19.93
CA THR A 258 22.38 11.20 18.84
C THR A 258 22.79 11.91 17.55
N ASP A 259 22.23 13.10 17.30
CA ASP A 259 22.56 14.02 16.20
C ASP A 259 21.90 15.42 16.40
N ASP A 260 22.23 16.41 15.56
CA ASP A 260 21.58 17.75 15.50
C ASP A 260 21.15 18.06 14.05
N THR A 261 20.10 17.37 13.62
CA THR A 261 19.61 17.41 12.25
C THR A 261 18.49 18.44 12.08
N PRO A 262 18.30 19.03 10.88
CA PRO A 262 17.20 19.97 10.65
C PRO A 262 15.83 19.41 11.06
N ILE A 263 15.56 18.14 10.72
CA ILE A 263 14.33 17.44 11.07
C ILE A 263 14.15 17.31 12.60
N LYS A 264 15.22 17.00 13.34
CA LYS A 264 15.20 16.96 14.81
C LYS A 264 14.86 18.31 15.41
N ARG A 265 15.50 19.39 14.94
CA ARG A 265 15.18 20.76 15.39
C ARG A 265 13.73 21.14 15.14
N CYS A 266 13.18 20.75 13.98
CA CYS A 266 11.77 20.97 13.67
C CYS A 266 10.85 20.23 14.65
N LEU A 267 11.11 18.95 14.91
CA LEU A 267 10.30 18.15 15.86
C LEU A 267 10.44 18.64 17.31
N GLN A 268 11.63 19.13 17.69
CA GLN A 268 11.90 19.72 19.01
C GLN A 268 11.09 20.98 19.31
N THR A 269 10.53 21.66 18.29
CA THR A 269 9.59 22.77 18.52
C THR A 269 8.31 22.33 19.21
N LYS A 270 7.93 21.06 19.07
CA LYS A 270 6.73 20.46 19.68
C LYS A 270 7.09 19.48 20.81
N TRP A 271 8.19 18.76 20.67
CA TRP A 271 8.66 17.75 21.63
C TRP A 271 10.12 18.03 22.03
N PRO A 272 10.37 18.88 23.06
CA PRO A 272 11.71 19.37 23.38
C PRO A 272 12.75 18.26 23.66
N CYS A 273 12.31 17.11 24.15
CA CYS A 273 13.16 15.98 24.53
C CYS A 273 13.10 14.79 23.54
N ILE A 274 12.76 15.05 22.26
CA ILE A 274 12.73 14.01 21.23
C ILE A 274 14.14 13.68 20.74
N GLU A 275 14.46 12.38 20.73
CA GLU A 275 15.67 11.81 20.15
C GLU A 275 15.28 10.93 18.95
N LEU A 276 16.10 11.00 17.90
CA LEU A 276 15.88 10.29 16.64
C LEU A 276 17.05 9.33 16.41
N LEU A 277 16.73 8.11 15.99
CA LEU A 277 17.68 7.09 15.60
C LEU A 277 17.31 6.59 14.21
N TRP A 278 18.05 7.01 13.20
CA TRP A 278 17.84 6.59 11.81
C TRP A 278 18.45 5.21 11.57
N THR A 279 17.84 4.42 10.68
CA THR A 279 18.37 3.11 10.27
C THR A 279 19.60 3.20 9.38
N THR A 280 19.92 4.41 8.88
CA THR A 280 21.08 4.69 8.05
C THR A 280 21.91 5.83 8.65
N GLU A 281 23.17 5.97 8.23
CA GLU A 281 24.04 7.08 8.66
C GLU A 281 23.59 8.46 8.14
N ARG A 282 22.57 8.51 7.27
CA ARG A 282 22.03 9.75 6.72
C ARG A 282 20.68 10.07 7.36
N SER A 283 20.55 11.30 7.84
CA SER A 283 19.26 11.83 8.29
C SER A 283 18.45 12.37 7.11
N PRO A 284 17.11 12.26 7.14
CA PRO A 284 16.23 12.86 6.14
C PRO A 284 16.40 14.38 6.05
N SER A 285 16.33 14.92 4.83
CA SER A 285 16.18 16.36 4.61
C SER A 285 14.76 16.83 4.91
N LEU A 286 14.59 18.08 5.33
CA LEU A 286 13.28 18.74 5.53
C LEU A 286 12.63 19.28 4.24
N ASN A 287 13.09 18.85 3.07
CA ASN A 287 12.58 19.32 1.78
C ASN A 287 11.40 18.48 1.30
#